data_AF-A0A7J8NQA1-F1
#
_entry.id   AF-A0A7J8NQA1-F1
#
_cell.length_a   1.000
_cell.length_b   1.000
_cell.length_c   1.000
_cell.angle_alpha   90.00
_cell.angle_beta   90.00
_cell.angle_gamma   90.00
#
_symmetry.space_group_name_H-M   'P 1'
#
loop_
_entity.id
_entity.type
_entity.pdbx_description
1 polymer ?
#
loop_
_entity_poly.entity_id
_entity_poly.type
_entity_poly.pdbx_seq_one_letter_code
_entity_poly.pdbx_strand_id
1 'polypeptide(L)'
;MDLANNALVRATQVFVKRQPEIHLFAARFKEQNGDIEGAQAAYHLVHSEISPGLLEAIIKHANMECRLGKLEDAFSLYEQAIAIEKGKEHSQTLPMLYAQYSRFSYLVSGNAKKAREILTGALDHVQLSKPFLEALIHFETILPSPRQIDYLQSLVDKFISPNSDGSAADKEDLSSIFL
;
A
#
# COMPACT_ATOMS: atom_id res chain seq x y z
N MET A 1 -18.65 -30.13 -6.20
CA MET A 1 -17.98 -29.02 -5.49
C MET A 1 -16.72 -29.60 -4.87
N ASP A 2 -15.55 -29.06 -5.20
CA ASP A 2 -14.25 -29.59 -4.74
C ASP A 2 -14.08 -29.44 -3.21
N LEU A 3 -13.39 -30.38 -2.57
CA LEU A 3 -13.15 -30.44 -1.11
C LEU A 3 -12.49 -29.15 -0.60
N ALA A 4 -11.54 -28.62 -1.36
CA ALA A 4 -10.86 -27.36 -1.04
C ALA A 4 -11.86 -26.19 -0.98
N ASN A 5 -12.80 -26.13 -1.94
CA ASN A 5 -13.80 -25.08 -1.99
C ASN A 5 -14.79 -25.19 -0.82
N ASN A 6 -15.18 -26.41 -0.44
CA ASN A 6 -16.02 -26.62 0.75
C ASN A 6 -15.33 -26.15 2.03
N ALA A 7 -14.06 -26.51 2.22
CA ALA A 7 -13.28 -26.08 3.37
C ALA A 7 -13.15 -24.55 3.42
N LEU A 8 -12.87 -23.91 2.28
CA LEU A 8 -12.75 -22.45 2.17
C LEU A 8 -14.07 -21.73 2.48
N VAL A 9 -15.19 -22.23 1.97
CA VAL A 9 -16.52 -21.70 2.27
C VAL A 9 -16.82 -21.79 3.76
N ARG A 10 -16.55 -22.93 4.40
CA ARG A 10 -16.75 -23.09 5.85
C ARG A 10 -15.86 -22.15 6.65
N ALA A 11 -14.60 -21.96 6.24
CA ALA A 11 -13.69 -21.05 6.91
C ALA A 11 -14.18 -19.59 6.82
N THR A 12 -14.52 -19.14 5.60
CA THR A 12 -14.93 -17.74 5.33
C THR A 12 -16.33 -17.38 5.81
N GLN A 13 -17.24 -18.35 5.99
CA GLN A 13 -18.64 -18.08 6.35
C GLN A 13 -19.00 -18.51 7.78
N VAL A 14 -18.33 -19.52 8.34
CA VAL A 14 -18.71 -20.11 9.63
C VAL A 14 -17.67 -19.83 10.70
N PHE A 15 -16.42 -20.24 10.49
CA PHE A 15 -15.43 -20.30 11.58
C PHE A 15 -14.66 -18.99 11.77
N VAL A 16 -14.02 -18.49 10.72
CA VAL A 16 -13.08 -17.35 10.79
C VAL A 16 -13.56 -16.19 9.91
N LYS A 17 -14.88 -16.03 9.79
CA LYS A 17 -15.55 -15.08 8.88
C LYS A 17 -15.18 -13.60 9.05
N ARG A 18 -14.56 -13.21 10.17
CA ARG A 18 -14.10 -11.83 10.45
C ARG A 18 -12.57 -11.68 10.37
N GLN A 19 -11.82 -12.74 10.08
CA GLN A 19 -10.37 -12.67 9.93
C GLN A 19 -10.03 -12.28 8.49
N PRO A 20 -9.43 -11.10 8.22
CA PRO A 20 -9.16 -10.66 6.85
C PRO A 20 -8.27 -11.63 6.07
N GLU A 21 -7.33 -12.31 6.74
CA GLU A 21 -6.35 -13.21 6.12
C GLU A 21 -7.02 -14.36 5.36
N ILE A 22 -8.10 -14.95 5.90
CA ILE A 22 -8.80 -16.04 5.22
C ILE A 22 -9.52 -15.54 3.96
N HIS A 23 -10.01 -14.29 3.96
CA HIS A 23 -10.70 -13.71 2.82
C HIS A 23 -9.73 -13.27 1.73
N LEU A 24 -8.56 -12.75 2.11
CA LEU A 24 -7.46 -12.48 1.18
C LEU A 24 -6.94 -13.78 0.56
N PHE A 25 -6.82 -14.85 1.35
CA PHE A 25 -6.51 -16.19 0.84
C PHE A 25 -7.60 -16.67 -0.13
N ALA A 26 -8.88 -16.51 0.23
CA ALA A 26 -9.99 -16.91 -0.61
C ALA A 26 -10.01 -16.16 -1.95
N ALA A 27 -9.75 -14.85 -1.94
CA ALA A 27 -9.68 -14.04 -3.14
C ALA A 27 -8.59 -14.56 -4.10
N ARG A 28 -7.38 -14.79 -3.58
CA ARG A 28 -6.26 -15.35 -4.36
C ARG A 28 -6.56 -16.76 -4.89
N PHE A 29 -7.14 -17.63 -4.06
CA PHE A 29 -7.51 -18.99 -4.46
C PHE A 29 -8.51 -18.98 -5.62
N LYS A 30 -9.53 -18.12 -5.55
CA LYS A 30 -10.54 -17.99 -6.60
C LYS A 30 -9.95 -17.43 -7.89
N GLU A 31 -9.12 -16.38 -7.79
CA GLU A 31 -8.39 -15.82 -8.93
C GLU A 31 -7.56 -16.89 -9.66
N GLN A 32 -6.78 -17.69 -8.90
CA GLN A 32 -5.94 -18.75 -9.46
C GLN A 32 -6.75 -19.87 -10.14
N ASN A 33 -7.99 -20.09 -9.73
CA ASN A 33 -8.89 -21.07 -10.33
C ASN A 33 -9.79 -20.47 -11.43
N GLY A 34 -9.59 -19.20 -11.80
CA GLY A 34 -10.36 -18.51 -12.84
C GLY A 34 -11.71 -17.95 -12.38
N ASP A 35 -12.05 -18.05 -11.09
CA ASP A 35 -13.24 -17.42 -10.50
C ASP A 35 -12.94 -15.95 -10.16
N ILE A 36 -12.89 -15.11 -11.21
CA ILE A 36 -12.55 -13.69 -11.09
C ILE A 36 -13.62 -12.92 -10.31
N GLU A 37 -14.90 -13.16 -10.60
CA GLU A 37 -16.00 -12.49 -9.90
C GLU A 37 -16.00 -12.83 -8.40
N GLY A 38 -15.80 -14.10 -8.06
CA GLY A 38 -15.71 -14.53 -6.67
C GLY A 38 -14.49 -13.99 -5.94
N ALA A 39 -13.38 -13.75 -6.66
CA ALA A 39 -12.19 -13.10 -6.11
C ALA A 39 -12.42 -11.61 -5.84
N GLN A 40 -13.01 -10.88 -6.80
CA GLN A 40 -13.40 -9.47 -6.61
C GLN A 40 -14.41 -9.31 -5.46
N ALA A 41 -15.41 -10.20 -5.37
CA ALA A 41 -16.37 -10.19 -4.27
C ALA A 41 -15.71 -10.41 -2.90
N ALA A 42 -14.69 -11.27 -2.83
CA ALA A 42 -13.94 -11.50 -1.60
C ALA A 42 -13.12 -10.24 -1.20
N TYR A 43 -12.48 -9.56 -2.14
CA TYR A 43 -11.82 -8.28 -1.84
C TYR A 43 -12.83 -7.20 -1.43
N HIS A 44 -13.96 -7.09 -2.13
CA HIS A 44 -15.00 -6.13 -1.81
C HIS A 44 -15.50 -6.29 -0.37
N LEU A 45 -15.76 -7.53 0.05
CA LEU A 45 -16.17 -7.84 1.42
C LEU A 45 -15.12 -7.40 2.45
N VAL A 46 -13.83 -7.54 2.15
CA VAL A 46 -12.76 -7.05 3.03
C VAL A 46 -12.81 -5.54 3.15
N HIS A 47 -12.93 -4.83 2.02
CA HIS A 47 -12.96 -3.37 1.98
C HIS A 47 -14.21 -2.76 2.63
N SER A 48 -15.36 -3.43 2.57
CA SER A 48 -16.63 -2.90 3.06
C SER A 48 -16.99 -3.32 4.49
N GLU A 49 -16.71 -4.56 4.88
CA GLU A 49 -17.29 -5.13 6.11
C GLU A 49 -16.28 -5.71 7.10
N ILE A 50 -15.11 -6.15 6.66
CA ILE A 50 -14.19 -6.92 7.52
C ILE A 50 -13.06 -6.04 8.03
N SER A 51 -12.36 -5.36 7.13
CA SER A 51 -11.25 -4.49 7.49
C SER A 51 -11.10 -3.34 6.48
N PRO A 52 -12.02 -2.36 6.51
CA PRO A 52 -11.94 -1.19 5.64
C PRO A 52 -10.60 -0.45 5.81
N GLY A 53 -9.94 -0.14 4.70
CA GLY A 53 -8.63 0.53 4.71
C GLY A 53 -7.44 -0.39 4.98
N LEU A 54 -7.63 -1.72 5.05
CA LEU A 54 -6.52 -2.65 5.18
C LEU A 54 -5.58 -2.56 3.97
N LEU A 55 -4.38 -2.03 4.21
CA LEU A 55 -3.37 -1.79 3.17
C LEU A 55 -3.04 -3.05 2.37
N GLU A 56 -2.91 -4.20 3.05
CA GLU A 56 -2.64 -5.48 2.39
C GLU A 56 -3.75 -5.86 1.39
N ALA A 57 -5.02 -5.61 1.73
CA ALA A 57 -6.15 -5.89 0.84
C ALA A 57 -6.11 -5.01 -0.41
N ILE A 58 -5.78 -3.73 -0.26
CA ILE A 58 -5.67 -2.76 -1.36
C ILE A 58 -4.56 -3.20 -2.32
N ILE A 59 -3.37 -3.51 -1.80
CA ILE A 59 -2.22 -3.94 -2.60
C ILE A 59 -2.56 -5.21 -3.39
N LYS A 60 -3.10 -6.24 -2.73
CA LYS A 60 -3.39 -7.51 -3.40
C LYS A 60 -4.50 -7.37 -4.44
N HIS A 61 -5.52 -6.57 -4.17
CA HIS A 61 -6.61 -6.31 -5.11
C HIS A 61 -6.13 -5.53 -6.34
N ALA A 62 -5.36 -4.44 -6.15
CA ALA A 62 -4.79 -3.69 -7.25
C ALA A 62 -3.86 -4.55 -8.13
N ASN A 63 -3.04 -5.41 -7.51
CA ASN A 63 -2.20 -6.35 -8.25
C ASN A 63 -3.01 -7.38 -9.05
N MET A 64 -4.16 -7.83 -8.55
CA MET A 64 -5.07 -8.70 -9.30
C MET A 64 -5.65 -7.96 -10.51
N GLU A 65 -6.23 -6.77 -10.33
CA GLU A 65 -6.80 -6.00 -11.44
C GLU A 65 -5.74 -5.70 -12.51
N CYS A 66 -4.51 -5.40 -12.10
CA CYS A 66 -3.40 -5.25 -13.03
C CYS A 66 -3.09 -6.51 -13.84
N ARG A 67 -3.11 -7.71 -13.23
CA ARG A 67 -2.93 -8.99 -13.94
C ARG A 67 -4.05 -9.27 -14.94
N LEU A 68 -5.24 -8.74 -14.68
CA LEU A 68 -6.39 -8.80 -15.59
C LEU A 68 -6.34 -7.75 -16.70
N GLY A 69 -5.27 -6.95 -16.78
CA GLY A 69 -5.13 -5.86 -17.76
C GLY A 69 -5.93 -4.59 -17.41
N LYS A 70 -6.51 -4.53 -16.21
CA LYS A 70 -7.33 -3.40 -15.73
C LYS A 70 -6.49 -2.45 -14.89
N LEU A 71 -5.51 -1.83 -15.53
CA LEU A 71 -4.57 -0.94 -14.83
C LEU A 71 -5.26 0.29 -14.20
N GLU A 72 -6.26 0.86 -14.87
CA GLU A 72 -6.99 2.01 -14.34
C GLU A 72 -7.84 1.65 -13.10
N ASP A 73 -8.40 0.44 -13.06
CA ASP A 73 -9.11 -0.05 -11.87
C ASP A 73 -8.14 -0.25 -10.71
N ALA A 74 -6.92 -0.74 -10.98
CA ALA A 74 -5.87 -0.87 -9.98
C ALA A 74 -5.43 0.49 -9.40
N PHE A 75 -5.30 1.53 -10.24
CA PHE A 75 -5.02 2.90 -9.78
C PHE A 75 -6.18 3.46 -8.96
N SER A 76 -7.41 3.26 -9.42
CA SER A 76 -8.62 3.72 -8.75
C SER A 76 -8.74 3.17 -7.33
N LEU A 77 -8.31 1.92 -7.08
CA LEU A 77 -8.29 1.34 -5.74
C LEU A 77 -7.40 2.11 -4.76
N TYR A 78 -6.20 2.51 -5.19
CA TYR A 78 -5.32 3.34 -4.37
C TYR A 78 -5.88 4.74 -4.17
N GLU A 79 -6.39 5.37 -5.23
CA GLU A 79 -6.90 6.73 -5.19
C GLU A 79 -8.13 6.86 -4.28
N GLN A 80 -9.05 5.89 -4.32
CA GLN A 80 -10.19 5.82 -3.42
C GLN A 80 -9.76 5.65 -1.96
N ALA A 81 -8.80 4.74 -1.69
CA ALA A 81 -8.29 4.54 -0.35
C ALA A 81 -7.60 5.80 0.21
N ILE A 82 -6.81 6.49 -0.63
CA ILE A 82 -6.18 7.76 -0.29
C ILE A 82 -7.23 8.84 0.00
N ALA A 83 -8.28 8.94 -0.83
CA ALA A 83 -9.36 9.91 -0.62
C ALA A 83 -10.07 9.69 0.72
N ILE A 84 -10.32 8.44 1.10
CA ILE A 84 -10.91 8.08 2.40
C ILE A 84 -9.98 8.47 3.55
N GLU A 85 -8.70 8.10 3.47
CA GLU A 85 -7.73 8.39 4.55
C GLU A 85 -7.43 9.89 4.69
N LYS A 86 -7.46 10.67 3.61
CA LYS A 86 -7.37 12.14 3.65
C LYS A 86 -8.51 12.79 4.44
N GLY A 87 -9.67 12.15 4.48
CA GLY A 87 -10.82 12.63 5.26
C GLY A 87 -10.68 12.40 6.77
N LYS A 88 -9.67 11.67 7.23
CA LYS A 88 -9.45 11.36 8.65
C LYS A 88 -8.40 12.29 9.25
N GLU A 89 -8.65 12.77 10.47
CA GLU A 89 -7.64 13.47 11.25
C GLU A 89 -6.52 12.49 11.65
N HIS A 90 -5.26 12.86 11.38
CA HIS A 90 -4.07 12.09 11.74
C HIS A 90 -4.02 10.64 11.23
N SER A 91 -4.42 10.39 9.98
CA SER A 91 -4.29 9.05 9.40
C SER A 91 -2.82 8.56 9.39
N GLN A 92 -2.55 7.50 10.15
CA GLN A 92 -1.27 6.79 10.14
C GLN A 92 -1.08 5.94 8.87
N THR A 93 -2.18 5.59 8.19
CA THR A 93 -2.16 4.74 6.99
C THR A 93 -1.90 5.53 5.71
N LEU A 94 -2.27 6.82 5.68
CA LEU A 94 -2.12 7.69 4.50
C LEU A 94 -0.68 7.73 3.93
N PRO A 95 0.39 7.96 4.73
CA PRO A 95 1.76 7.87 4.24
C PRO A 95 2.07 6.52 3.56
N MET A 96 1.58 5.43 4.14
CA MET A 96 1.82 4.08 3.62
C MET A 96 1.05 3.81 2.34
N LEU A 97 -0.15 4.38 2.17
CA LEU A 97 -0.88 4.31 0.90
C LEU A 97 -0.12 5.00 -0.23
N TYR A 98 0.43 6.20 0.03
CA TYR A 98 1.24 6.91 -0.97
C TYR A 98 2.50 6.14 -1.34
N ALA A 99 3.21 5.60 -0.34
CA ALA A 99 4.38 4.75 -0.55
C ALA A 99 4.06 3.54 -1.43
N GLN A 100 2.99 2.82 -1.12
CA GLN A 100 2.60 1.61 -1.85
C GLN A 100 2.03 1.93 -3.23
N TYR A 101 1.31 3.04 -3.39
CA TYR A 101 0.82 3.49 -4.70
C TYR A 101 1.97 3.85 -5.63
N SER A 102 2.99 4.57 -5.12
CA SER A 102 4.21 4.85 -5.87
C SER A 102 4.95 3.58 -6.26
N ARG A 103 5.13 2.66 -5.30
CA ARG A 103 5.77 1.36 -5.55
C ARG A 103 5.03 0.54 -6.61
N PHE A 104 3.70 0.48 -6.55
CA PHE A 104 2.87 -0.17 -7.58
C PHE A 104 3.08 0.50 -8.95
N SER A 105 3.03 1.83 -9.00
CA SER A 105 3.20 2.58 -10.24
C SER A 105 4.54 2.29 -10.90
N TYR A 106 5.61 2.12 -10.14
CA TYR A 106 6.91 1.76 -10.73
C TYR A 106 7.08 0.27 -10.97
N LEU A 107 6.99 -0.57 -9.94
CA LEU A 107 7.37 -1.99 -10.01
C LEU A 107 6.35 -2.86 -10.74
N VAL A 108 5.08 -2.45 -10.77
CA VAL A 108 4.00 -3.22 -11.39
C VAL A 108 3.58 -2.60 -12.70
N SER A 109 3.37 -1.28 -12.76
CA SER A 109 2.95 -0.59 -13.99
C SER A 109 4.09 -0.08 -14.87
N GLY A 110 5.35 -0.13 -14.40
CA GLY A 110 6.53 0.30 -15.15
C GLY A 110 6.68 1.83 -15.29
N ASN A 111 5.91 2.63 -14.55
CA ASN A 111 5.85 4.08 -14.68
C ASN A 111 6.59 4.80 -13.55
N ALA A 112 7.91 4.94 -13.72
CA ALA A 112 8.77 5.64 -12.76
C ALA A 112 8.39 7.13 -12.59
N LYS A 113 7.93 7.79 -13.66
CA LYS A 113 7.52 9.20 -13.63
C LYS A 113 6.31 9.39 -12.72
N LYS A 114 5.24 8.61 -12.95
CA LYS A 114 4.03 8.64 -12.10
C LYS A 114 4.35 8.29 -10.65
N ALA A 115 5.20 7.28 -10.43
CA ALA A 115 5.62 6.89 -9.10
C ALA A 115 6.30 8.04 -8.33
N ARG A 116 7.16 8.82 -9.00
CA ARG A 116 7.78 10.00 -8.40
C ARG A 116 6.77 11.11 -8.12
N GLU A 117 5.88 11.41 -9.08
CA GLU A 117 4.83 12.42 -8.92
C GLU A 117 3.93 12.13 -7.71
N ILE A 118 3.58 10.85 -7.49
CA ILE A 118 2.80 10.40 -6.33
C ILE A 118 3.50 10.72 -5.01
N LEU A 119 4.80 10.41 -4.89
CA LEU A 119 5.56 10.64 -3.65
C LEU A 119 5.81 12.12 -3.40
N THR A 120 6.14 12.90 -4.44
CA THR A 120 6.34 14.34 -4.29
C THR A 120 5.04 15.03 -3.90
N GLY A 121 3.91 14.66 -4.51
CA GLY A 121 2.59 15.22 -4.16
C GLY A 121 2.09 14.76 -2.79
N ALA A 122 2.56 13.63 -2.27
CA ALA A 122 2.21 13.15 -0.93
C ALA A 122 2.71 14.08 0.18
N LEU A 123 3.82 14.81 -0.04
CA LEU A 123 4.40 15.73 0.93
C LEU A 123 3.50 16.94 1.23
N ASP A 124 2.56 17.27 0.34
CA ASP A 124 1.56 18.32 0.56
C ASP A 124 0.41 17.86 1.47
N HIS A 125 0.33 16.56 1.75
CA HIS A 125 -0.80 15.93 2.44
C HIS A 125 -0.40 15.16 3.70
N VAL A 126 0.88 14.89 3.89
CA VAL A 126 1.38 13.99 4.93
C VAL A 126 2.59 14.58 5.63
N GLN A 127 2.62 14.47 6.96
CA GLN A 127 3.79 14.84 7.74
C GLN A 127 4.93 13.83 7.58
N LEU A 128 6.17 14.31 7.67
CA LEU A 128 7.33 13.44 7.68
C LEU A 128 7.26 12.50 8.89
N SER A 129 7.40 11.21 8.62
CA SER A 129 7.47 10.16 9.62
C SER A 129 8.52 9.15 9.17
N LYS A 130 9.12 8.42 10.12
CA LYS A 130 10.12 7.40 9.82
C LYS A 130 9.62 6.40 8.75
N PRO A 131 8.43 5.78 8.85
CA PRO A 131 7.98 4.84 7.83
C PRO A 131 7.86 5.47 6.44
N PHE A 132 7.43 6.73 6.36
CA PHE A 132 7.30 7.42 5.08
C PHE A 132 8.66 7.75 4.46
N LEU A 133 9.64 8.16 5.28
CA LEU A 133 11.00 8.42 4.83
C LEU A 133 11.72 7.13 4.43
N GLU A 134 11.56 6.04 5.17
CA GLU A 134 12.05 4.71 4.77
C GLU A 134 11.49 4.32 3.40
N ALA A 135 10.19 4.54 3.16
CA ALA A 135 9.60 4.26 1.86
C ALA A 135 10.17 5.13 0.72
N LEU A 136 10.44 6.42 0.98
CA LEU A 136 11.09 7.33 0.03
C LEU A 136 12.51 6.87 -0.30
N ILE A 137 13.30 6.51 0.73
CA ILE A 137 14.66 5.99 0.58
C ILE A 137 14.63 4.70 -0.24
N HIS A 138 13.82 3.72 0.17
CA HIS A 138 13.68 2.46 -0.55
C HIS A 138 13.24 2.67 -2.01
N PHE A 139 12.33 3.60 -2.27
CA PHE A 139 11.91 3.92 -3.63
C PHE A 139 13.06 4.47 -4.49
N GLU A 140 13.85 5.42 -3.99
CA GLU A 140 15.01 5.92 -4.74
C GLU A 140 16.08 4.85 -4.93
N THR A 141 16.22 3.87 -4.03
CA THR A 141 17.17 2.77 -4.21
C THR A 141 16.82 1.81 -5.35
N ILE A 142 15.54 1.70 -5.71
CA ILE A 142 15.06 0.83 -6.80
C ILE A 142 14.96 1.57 -8.14
N LEU A 143 15.05 2.90 -8.16
CA LEU A 143 15.05 3.68 -9.40
C LEU A 143 16.42 3.64 -10.11
N PRO A 144 16.41 3.68 -11.47
CA PRO A 144 17.62 3.91 -12.23
C PRO A 144 18.12 5.35 -12.04
N SER A 145 19.42 5.57 -12.24
CA SER A 145 20.02 6.90 -12.18
C SER A 145 19.39 7.85 -13.22
N PRO A 146 19.27 9.16 -12.93
CA PRO A 146 19.76 9.86 -11.73
C PRO A 146 18.78 9.79 -10.55
N ARG A 147 19.34 9.51 -9.37
CA ARG A 147 18.62 9.50 -8.09
C ARG A 147 18.60 10.90 -7.49
N GLN A 148 17.54 11.23 -6.77
CA GLN A 148 17.39 12.53 -6.11
C GLN A 148 17.97 12.51 -4.68
N ILE A 149 19.25 12.12 -4.55
CA ILE A 149 19.90 11.92 -3.25
C ILE A 149 19.94 13.22 -2.43
N ASP A 150 20.29 14.36 -3.05
CA ASP A 150 20.33 15.65 -2.37
C ASP A 150 18.95 16.06 -1.84
N TYR A 151 17.89 15.74 -2.59
CA TYR A 151 16.53 16.00 -2.15
C TYR A 151 16.14 15.12 -0.97
N LEU A 152 16.43 13.81 -1.03
CA LEU A 152 16.19 12.91 0.10
C LEU A 152 16.97 13.33 1.35
N GLN A 153 18.24 13.72 1.20
CA GLN A 153 19.06 14.25 2.31
C GLN A 153 18.34 15.43 2.98
N SER A 154 17.82 16.38 2.18
CA SER A 154 17.10 17.53 2.74
C SER A 154 15.84 17.15 3.55
N LEU A 155 15.14 16.09 3.16
CA LEU A 155 13.97 15.58 3.90
C LEU A 155 14.40 14.86 5.18
N VAL A 156 15.48 14.09 5.13
CA VAL A 156 16.06 13.39 6.28
C VAL A 156 16.59 14.40 7.31
N ASP A 157 17.35 15.40 6.87
CA ASP A 157 17.85 16.48 7.75
C ASP A 157 16.70 17.23 8.43
N LYS A 158 15.63 17.52 7.68
CA LYS A 158 14.42 18.14 8.21
C LYS A 158 13.77 17.27 9.29
N PHE A 159 13.75 15.95 9.11
CA PHE A 159 13.19 15.01 10.09
C PHE A 159 14.09 14.75 11.29
N ILE A 160 15.42 14.81 11.16
CA ILE A 160 16.36 14.60 12.28
C ILE A 160 16.52 15.87 13.13
N SER A 161 16.18 17.04 12.58
CA SER A 161 16.24 18.32 13.29
C SER A 161 15.63 18.26 14.70
N PRO A 162 16.21 18.93 15.71
CA PRO A 162 15.70 18.90 17.09
C PRO A 162 14.23 19.31 17.23
N ASN A 163 13.74 20.15 16.31
CA ASN A 163 12.40 20.74 16.35
C ASN A 163 11.34 19.94 15.57
N SER A 164 11.71 18.82 14.94
CA SER A 164 10.77 17.99 14.19
C SER A 164 10.04 16.97 15.07
N ASP A 165 8.85 16.59 14.62
CA ASP A 165 8.08 15.49 15.19
C ASP A 165 8.80 14.15 14.95
N GLY A 166 8.95 13.34 16.00
CA GLY A 166 9.60 12.03 15.94
C GLY A 166 10.39 11.70 17.21
N SER A 167 10.43 10.43 17.59
CA SER A 167 11.21 10.01 18.76
C SER A 167 12.71 10.07 18.48
N ALA A 168 13.54 10.24 19.52
CA ALA A 168 15.00 10.22 19.37
C ALA A 168 15.48 8.90 18.74
N ALA A 169 14.86 7.78 19.11
CA ALA A 169 15.13 6.47 18.54
C ALA A 169 14.79 6.41 17.04
N ASP A 170 13.64 6.95 16.62
CA ASP A 170 13.27 6.98 15.20
C ASP A 170 14.24 7.82 14.36
N LYS A 171 14.73 8.93 14.92
CA LYS A 171 15.70 9.81 14.25
C LYS A 171 17.06 9.12 14.10
N GLU A 172 17.53 8.43 15.15
CA GLU A 172 18.77 7.66 15.12
C GLU A 172 18.71 6.47 14.15
N ASP A 173 17.61 5.72 14.18
CA ASP A 173 17.38 4.61 13.26
C ASP A 173 17.35 5.08 11.81
N LEU A 174 16.59 6.14 11.51
CA LEU A 174 16.49 6.66 10.14
C LEU A 174 17.84 7.20 9.65
N SER A 175 18.60 7.87 10.51
CA SER A 175 19.96 8.31 10.19
C SER A 175 20.86 7.13 9.82
N SER A 176 20.74 6.01 10.53
CA SER A 176 21.50 4.79 10.26
C SER A 176 21.12 4.09 8.97
N ILE A 177 19.86 4.22 8.53
CA ILE A 177 19.36 3.68 7.26
C ILE A 177 19.84 4.52 6.07
N PHE A 178 19.98 5.83 6.28
CA PHE A 178 20.29 6.77 5.19
C PHE A 178 21.80 6.86 4.86
N LEU A 179 22.68 6.74 5.86
CA LEU A 179 24.14 6.78 5.74
C LEU A 179 24.72 5.49 5.14
#